data_AF-A0A968WLY4-F1
#
_entry.id   AF-A0A968WLY4-F1
#
_cell.length_a   1.000
_cell.length_b   1.000
_cell.length_c   1.000
_cell.angle_alpha   90.00
_cell.angle_beta   90.00
_cell.angle_gamma   90.00
#
_symmetry.space_group_name_H-M   'P 1'
#
loop_
_entity.id
_entity.type
_entity.pdbx_description
1 polymer ?
#
loop_
_entity_poly.entity_id
_entity_poly.type
_entity_poly.pdbx_seq_one_letter_code
_entity_poly.pdbx_strand_id
1 'polypeptide(L)'
;MKDIKDPTGALTKGEEVVVRGIVLYVNLEPMAWCANGSITISATNHGELVLQIVGGRRPQCPRADVWEGDSIEVYGIVTEENAIALANPEKHYLRRESC
;
A
#
# COMPACT_ATOMS: atom_id res chain seq x y z
N MET A 1 19.82 8.10 3.90
CA MET A 1 18.40 7.98 4.28
C MET A 1 18.04 9.25 5.03
N LYS A 2 17.07 10.03 4.55
CA LYS A 2 16.61 11.22 5.28
C LYS A 2 15.40 10.80 6.10
N ASP A 3 15.55 10.84 7.41
CA ASP A 3 14.45 10.75 8.36
C ASP A 3 13.45 11.87 8.07
N ILE A 4 12.21 11.50 7.74
CA ILE A 4 11.15 12.46 7.45
C ILE A 4 10.69 13.04 8.78
N LYS A 5 11.18 14.24 9.06
CA LYS A 5 10.81 15.10 10.19
C LYS A 5 9.80 16.14 9.72
N ASP A 6 8.58 15.71 9.39
CA ASP A 6 7.46 16.63 9.26
C ASP A 6 6.19 15.99 9.85
N PRO A 7 5.69 16.49 11.01
CA PRO A 7 4.55 15.92 11.71
C PRO A 7 3.20 16.28 11.07
N THR A 8 3.20 16.89 9.88
CA THR A 8 2.00 17.23 9.10
C THR A 8 1.89 16.47 7.78
N GLY A 9 2.83 15.55 7.49
CA GLY A 9 2.98 14.73 6.29
C GLY A 9 1.81 14.74 5.32
N ALA A 10 1.67 15.77 4.50
CA ALA A 10 0.70 15.75 3.43
C ALA A 10 1.18 14.76 2.37
N LEU A 11 0.34 13.82 1.94
CA LEU A 11 0.64 12.97 0.80
C LEU A 11 0.62 13.84 -0.47
N THR A 12 1.79 14.16 -1.00
CA THR A 12 1.89 14.95 -2.23
C THR A 12 1.69 14.04 -3.44
N LYS A 13 0.72 14.38 -4.29
CA LYS A 13 0.47 13.64 -5.54
C LYS A 13 1.73 13.53 -6.40
N GLY A 14 2.01 12.32 -6.87
CA GLY A 14 3.17 11.99 -7.70
C GLY A 14 4.42 11.62 -6.90
N GLU A 15 4.42 11.74 -5.57
CA GLU A 15 5.53 11.29 -4.75
C GLU A 15 5.44 9.80 -4.45
N GLU A 16 6.60 9.15 -4.42
CA GLU A 16 6.71 7.78 -3.93
C GLU A 16 6.91 7.79 -2.41
N VAL A 17 6.07 7.04 -1.71
CA VAL A 17 6.00 7.06 -0.25
C VAL A 17 5.99 5.64 0.32
N VAL A 18 6.55 5.50 1.51
CA VAL A 18 6.41 4.29 2.33
C VAL A 18 5.41 4.60 3.44
N VAL A 19 4.36 3.78 3.55
CA VAL A 19 3.32 3.94 4.57
C VAL A 19 3.15 2.64 5.34
N ARG A 20 2.89 2.77 6.65
CA ARG A 20 2.55 1.66 7.54
C ARG A 20 1.17 1.84 8.12
N GLY A 21 0.43 0.76 8.22
CA GLY A 21 -0.92 0.80 8.75
C GLY A 21 -1.53 -0.58 8.99
N ILE A 22 -2.74 -0.55 9.51
CA ILE A 22 -3.57 -1.73 9.74
C ILE A 22 -4.57 -1.88 8.61
N VAL A 23 -4.70 -3.08 8.07
CA VAL A 23 -5.68 -3.40 7.03
C VAL A 23 -7.08 -3.36 7.61
N LEU A 24 -7.95 -2.56 7.02
CA LEU A 24 -9.36 -2.45 7.41
C LEU A 24 -10.26 -3.27 6.49
N TYR A 25 -9.95 -3.27 5.19
CA TYR A 25 -10.78 -3.94 4.19
C TYR A 25 -9.96 -4.35 2.98
N VAL A 26 -10.27 -5.52 2.42
CA VAL A 26 -9.56 -6.10 1.26
C VAL A 26 -10.55 -6.38 0.12
N ASN A 27 -10.35 -5.75 -1.03
CA ASN A 27 -11.15 -5.96 -2.23
C ASN A 27 -10.27 -6.29 -3.44
N LEU A 28 -9.98 -7.57 -3.66
CA LEU A 28 -9.02 -8.04 -4.67
C LEU A 28 -9.65 -9.01 -5.68
N GLU A 29 -9.48 -8.74 -6.98
CA GLU A 29 -10.00 -9.55 -8.08
C GLU A 29 -9.28 -10.89 -8.23
N PRO A 30 -9.98 -12.03 -8.41
CA PRO A 30 -9.37 -13.35 -8.69
C PRO A 30 -8.43 -13.33 -9.91
N MET A 31 -7.16 -13.67 -9.73
CA MET A 31 -6.13 -13.72 -10.78
C MET A 31 -5.06 -14.75 -10.40
N ALA A 32 -4.48 -15.41 -11.40
CA ALA A 32 -3.50 -16.49 -11.21
C ALA A 32 -2.13 -16.05 -10.68
N TRP A 33 -1.83 -14.75 -10.65
CA TRP A 33 -0.53 -14.21 -10.21
C TRP A 33 -0.74 -13.21 -9.07
N CYS A 34 -0.95 -11.94 -9.38
CA CYS A 34 -1.32 -10.93 -8.40
C CYS A 34 -2.61 -10.24 -8.85
N ALA A 35 -3.56 -10.10 -7.94
CA ALA A 35 -4.85 -9.44 -8.18
C ALA A 35 -4.68 -7.96 -8.51
N ASN A 36 -5.54 -7.45 -9.38
CA ASN A 36 -5.92 -6.04 -9.27
C ASN A 36 -6.84 -5.85 -8.06
N GLY A 37 -6.95 -4.62 -7.59
CA GLY A 37 -8.00 -4.23 -6.68
C GLY A 37 -7.58 -3.13 -5.73
N SER A 38 -8.24 -3.08 -4.58
CA SER A 38 -7.93 -2.10 -3.54
C SER A 38 -7.87 -2.71 -2.15
N ILE A 39 -7.06 -2.08 -1.30
CA ILE A 39 -6.99 -2.36 0.14
C ILE A 39 -7.15 -1.04 0.86
N THR A 40 -8.04 -0.99 1.84
CA THR A 40 -8.17 0.16 2.74
C THR A 40 -7.35 -0.11 3.99
N ILE A 41 -6.53 0.87 4.40
CA ILE A 41 -5.73 0.80 5.62
C ILE A 41 -6.00 2.00 6.53
N SER A 42 -5.84 1.81 7.83
CA SER A 42 -5.61 2.89 8.78
C SER A 42 -4.10 3.12 8.89
N ALA A 43 -3.61 4.15 8.22
CA ALA A 43 -2.22 4.55 8.24
C ALA A 43 -1.86 5.28 9.54
N THR A 44 -0.73 4.91 10.13
CA THR A 44 -0.26 5.41 11.44
C THR A 44 -0.21 6.93 11.52
N ASN A 45 0.09 7.62 10.41
CA ASN A 45 0.32 9.07 10.36
C ASN A 45 -0.66 9.85 9.46
N HIS A 46 -1.58 9.17 8.76
CA HIS A 46 -2.39 9.81 7.70
C HIS A 46 -3.88 9.46 7.75
N GLY A 47 -4.34 8.72 8.77
CA GLY A 47 -5.75 8.28 8.84
C GLY A 47 -6.03 7.16 7.84
N GLU A 48 -7.22 7.14 7.24
CA GLU A 48 -7.56 6.09 6.27
C GLU A 48 -6.95 6.37 4.89
N LEU A 49 -6.31 5.36 4.31
CA LEU A 49 -5.75 5.41 2.96
C LEU A 49 -6.27 4.25 2.11
N VAL A 50 -6.46 4.52 0.83
CA VAL A 50 -6.80 3.52 -0.18
C VAL A 50 -5.56 3.14 -0.97
N LEU A 51 -5.21 1.87 -0.94
CA LEU A 51 -4.12 1.29 -1.72
C LEU A 51 -4.70 0.71 -3.00
N GLN A 52 -4.35 1.26 -4.15
CA GLN A 52 -4.71 0.71 -5.46
C GLN A 52 -3.63 -0.25 -5.93
N ILE A 53 -3.99 -1.52 -6.10
CA ILE A 53 -3.08 -2.56 -6.56
C ILE A 53 -3.32 -2.77 -8.04
N VAL A 54 -2.30 -2.44 -8.83
CA VAL A 54 -2.25 -2.82 -10.24
C VAL A 54 -1.67 -4.23 -10.29
N GLY A 55 -2.46 -5.20 -10.74
CA GLY A 55 -2.04 -6.57 -10.94
C GLY A 55 -0.93 -6.68 -11.99
N GLY A 56 -0.29 -7.85 -12.04
CA GLY A 56 0.84 -8.08 -12.92
C GLY A 56 1.79 -9.11 -12.35
N ARG A 57 2.85 -9.43 -13.10
CA ARG A 57 3.90 -10.34 -12.64
C ARG A 57 4.79 -9.58 -11.66
N ARG A 58 4.62 -9.84 -10.36
CA ARG A 58 5.43 -9.22 -9.30
C ARG A 58 6.37 -10.26 -8.69
N PRO A 59 7.58 -9.87 -8.26
CA PRO A 59 8.44 -10.73 -7.44
C PRO A 59 7.80 -11.09 -6.10
N GLN A 60 7.00 -10.19 -5.54
CA GLN A 60 6.21 -10.37 -4.33
C GLN A 60 4.75 -10.04 -4.65
N CYS A 61 3.86 -11.03 -4.61
CA CYS A 61 2.45 -10.78 -4.81
C CYS A 61 1.82 -10.24 -3.52
N PRO A 62 1.16 -9.06 -3.56
CA PRO A 62 0.43 -8.49 -2.41
C PRO A 62 -0.70 -9.39 -1.88
N ARG A 63 -1.01 -10.49 -2.56
CA ARG A 63 -2.30 -11.16 -2.54
C ARG A 63 -2.33 -12.48 -1.75
N ALA A 64 -1.22 -12.92 -1.17
CA ALA A 64 -1.22 -14.22 -0.47
C ALA A 64 -1.36 -14.12 1.06
N ASP A 65 -0.97 -12.99 1.67
CA ASP A 65 -0.70 -12.98 3.13
C ASP A 65 -1.28 -11.79 3.88
N VAL A 66 -2.23 -11.05 3.31
CA VAL A 66 -2.74 -9.81 3.92
C VAL A 66 -4.24 -9.88 4.13
N TRP A 67 -4.62 -9.82 5.38
CA TRP A 67 -5.98 -9.99 5.90
C TRP A 67 -6.40 -8.75 6.68
N GLU A 68 -7.70 -8.56 6.86
CA GLU A 68 -8.20 -7.52 7.78
C GLU A 68 -7.58 -7.71 9.17
N GLY A 69 -7.08 -6.62 9.75
CA GLY A 69 -6.33 -6.62 11.01
C GLY A 69 -4.83 -6.78 10.88
N ASP A 70 -4.30 -7.15 9.71
CA ASP A 70 -2.85 -7.27 9.53
C ASP A 70 -2.16 -5.90 9.58
N SER A 71 -1.00 -5.86 10.24
CA SER A 71 -0.06 -4.74 10.14
C SER A 71 0.77 -4.89 8.87
N ILE A 72 0.80 -3.85 8.05
CA ILE A 72 1.50 -3.88 6.76
C ILE A 72 2.38 -2.66 6.55
N GLU A 73 3.41 -2.84 5.73
CA GLU A 73 4.19 -1.77 5.14
C GLU A 73 4.01 -1.80 3.62
N VAL A 74 3.79 -0.62 3.05
CA VAL A 74 3.47 -0.41 1.65
C VAL A 74 4.38 0.64 1.07
N TYR A 75 4.91 0.37 -0.13
CA TYR A 75 5.63 1.34 -0.92
C TYR A 75 4.94 1.51 -2.27
N GLY A 76 4.57 2.75 -2.60
CA GLY A 76 3.88 3.09 -3.83
C GLY A 76 3.93 4.58 -4.13
N ILE A 77 3.19 4.99 -5.16
CA ILE A 77 3.09 6.39 -5.58
C ILE A 77 1.75 6.99 -5.15
N VAL A 78 1.75 8.20 -4.61
CA VAL A 78 0.51 8.92 -4.27
C VAL A 78 -0.17 9.33 -5.57
N THR A 79 -1.42 8.91 -5.77
CA THR A 79 -2.19 9.22 -7.00
C THR A 79 -3.19 10.34 -6.78
N GLU A 80 -3.81 10.37 -5.61
CA GLU A 80 -4.85 11.33 -5.21
C GLU A 80 -4.76 11.58 -3.71
N GLU A 81 -5.63 12.45 -3.19
CA GLU A 81 -5.79 12.63 -1.76
C GLU A 81 -6.14 11.28 -1.11
N ASN A 82 -5.32 10.85 -0.16
CA ASN A 82 -5.47 9.58 0.57
C ASN A 82 -5.43 8.30 -0.30
N ALA A 83 -4.83 8.36 -1.49
CA ALA A 83 -4.70 7.19 -2.36
C ALA A 83 -3.25 6.93 -2.80
N ILE A 84 -2.83 5.67 -2.69
CA ILE A 84 -1.50 5.20 -3.09
C ILE A 84 -1.65 4.08 -4.09
N ALA A 85 -1.04 4.20 -5.27
CA ALA A 85 -0.99 3.13 -6.24
C ALA A 85 0.31 2.34 -6.17
N LEU A 86 0.19 1.02 -6.13
CA LEU A 86 1.27 0.10 -6.43
C LEU A 86 1.36 -0.04 -7.96
N ALA A 87 1.65 1.06 -8.66
CA ALA A 87 1.66 1.10 -10.12
C ALA A 87 2.80 0.31 -10.79
N ASN A 88 3.98 0.19 -10.15
CA ASN A 88 5.14 -0.51 -10.72
C ASN A 88 5.35 -1.91 -10.08
N PRO A 89 5.14 -3.02 -10.82
CA PRO A 89 5.31 -4.38 -10.31
C PRO A 89 6.71 -4.77 -9.83
N GLU A 90 7.76 -4.12 -10.34
CA GLU A 90 9.16 -4.44 -10.02
C GLU A 90 9.69 -3.62 -8.85
N LYS A 91 9.02 -2.51 -8.54
CA LYS A 91 9.49 -1.50 -7.58
C LYS A 91 8.58 -1.37 -6.36
N HIS A 92 7.27 -1.33 -6.58
CA HIS A 92 6.28 -1.13 -5.52
C HIS A 92 5.95 -2.45 -4.84
N TYR A 93 5.80 -2.41 -3.52
CA TYR A 93 5.57 -3.60 -2.71
C TYR A 93 4.51 -3.35 -1.64
N LEU A 94 3.96 -4.46 -1.17
CA LEU A 94 3.11 -4.55 0.01
C LEU A 94 3.56 -5.79 0.77
N ARG A 95 3.89 -5.63 2.05
CA ARG A 95 4.35 -6.73 2.90
C ARG A 95 3.70 -6.67 4.27
N ARG A 96 3.36 -7.84 4.81
CA ARG A 96 2.94 -7.97 6.21
C ARG A 96 4.14 -7.72 7.13
N GLU A 97 3.97 -6.88 8.13
CA GLU A 97 4.94 -6.76 9.22
C GLU A 97 4.79 -8.00 10.10
N SER A 98 5.85 -8.80 10.20
CA SER A 98 5.87 -9.94 11.13
C SER A 98 6.21 -9.39 12.51
N CYS A 99 5.34 -9.62 13.50
CA CYS A 99 5.70 -9.43 14.92
C CYS A 99 6.82 -10.39 15.33
#